data_AF-A0A5R9DVN5-F1
#
_entry.id   AF-A0A5R9DVN5-F1
#
_cell.length_a   1.000
_cell.length_b   1.000
_cell.length_c   1.000
_cell.angle_alpha   90.00
_cell.angle_beta   90.00
_cell.angle_gamma   90.00
#
_symmetry.space_group_name_H-M   'P 1'
#
loop_
_entity.id
_entity.type
_entity.pdbx_description
1 polymer ?
#
loop_
_entity_poly.entity_id
_entity_poly.type
_entity_poly.pdbx_seq_one_letter_code
_entity_poly.pdbx_strand_id
1 'polypeptide(L)'
;MKVPWRLVASPFYPDVALSVYVKVAALAARPEGCEAKAETLASYLGLSKASVERGLTALSKPAPDGVAELATRRRTRPGGKGTSAVRRTRPVSGAEAFVWVPVAAAEDLTPRQLRAYAVIAYAEKMRIALTETELAGYLRHHTGQRAGQPITADAAGAVVDEVEAARWMTVQRRAGAQGRHRYIAHDIASEAAGPTVVDVAPAPALEPTDEVSEAPVDSGAQASVSSVVDEGSGSGVGEGSLANRESLRTDSPDDEGALFSPAVGEVPVGEVWKTGSDVNARTDAGGLALRADGNSQPVPTESKSEMRSSSGGSARSSYTGPQLAMSARVYAVLEPVHLLLERVNNDFVVRKIAREVGRQLREGMDAERLQHRLTARFAGVMVSEIRDPGRWLLGVALPRWGCGHLDCESGTMWSTGRRCDVCADIVADKFTARQRAQRLEQGLCPEHGTRPSPAGVCTLCELDDAVRHPAPLPARQEPQGPPRGNCGECGARIFVTGPALEDGLCKPCRQEHADLAAVAPTEPAAPARSAGVLTCSGKDGDRPCARNALPTRKVCARHRAQEVAAEPA
;
A
#
# COMPACT_ATOMS: atom_id res chain seq x y z
N MET A 1 -4.12 -7.08 3.54
CA MET A 1 -5.58 -6.88 3.64
C MET A 1 -6.32 -7.93 2.84
N LYS A 2 -7.52 -8.35 3.27
CA LYS A 2 -8.44 -9.10 2.39
C LYS A 2 -9.13 -8.13 1.44
N VAL A 3 -9.25 -8.51 0.17
CA VAL A 3 -9.94 -7.74 -0.87
C VAL A 3 -10.94 -8.65 -1.58
N PRO A 4 -12.23 -8.27 -1.73
CA PRO A 4 -13.22 -9.04 -2.48
C PRO A 4 -12.72 -9.30 -3.91
N TRP A 5 -12.79 -10.55 -4.37
CA TRP A 5 -12.32 -10.90 -5.72
C TRP A 5 -13.07 -10.13 -6.80
N ARG A 6 -14.37 -9.84 -6.59
CA ARG A 6 -15.14 -9.00 -7.52
C ARG A 6 -14.58 -7.58 -7.68
N LEU A 7 -13.90 -7.00 -6.67
CA LEU A 7 -13.29 -5.68 -6.81
C LEU A 7 -12.12 -5.70 -7.83
N VAL A 8 -11.39 -6.83 -7.87
CA VAL A 8 -10.24 -7.05 -8.75
C VAL A 8 -10.69 -7.51 -10.14
N ALA A 9 -11.65 -8.43 -10.22
CA ALA A 9 -12.08 -9.08 -11.45
C ALA A 9 -13.19 -8.32 -12.23
N SER A 10 -13.98 -7.47 -11.57
CA SER A 10 -15.10 -6.78 -12.20
C SER A 10 -14.66 -5.58 -13.06
N PRO A 11 -15.26 -5.38 -14.25
CA PRO A 11 -15.07 -4.16 -15.04
C PRO A 11 -15.75 -2.92 -14.43
N PHE A 12 -16.64 -3.07 -13.44
CA PHE A 12 -17.41 -1.96 -12.87
C PHE A 12 -16.60 -1.06 -11.91
N TYR A 13 -15.44 -1.54 -11.44
CA TYR A 13 -14.55 -0.76 -10.59
C TYR A 13 -13.30 -0.32 -11.38
N PRO A 14 -12.96 0.98 -11.42
CA PRO A 14 -11.73 1.45 -12.07
C PRO A 14 -10.49 1.06 -11.26
N ASP A 15 -9.31 1.01 -11.90
CA ASP A 15 -8.06 0.58 -11.24
C ASP A 15 -7.78 1.32 -9.92
N VAL A 16 -8.03 2.64 -9.89
CA VAL A 16 -7.88 3.48 -8.68
C VAL A 16 -8.77 3.06 -7.50
N ALA A 17 -9.92 2.43 -7.75
CA ALA A 17 -10.80 1.96 -6.68
C ALA A 17 -10.14 0.83 -5.86
N LEU A 18 -9.26 0.01 -6.46
CA LEU A 18 -8.53 -1.03 -5.76
C LEU A 18 -7.54 -0.45 -4.74
N SER A 19 -6.69 0.49 -5.17
CA SER A 19 -5.71 1.16 -4.29
C SER A 19 -6.39 1.90 -3.14
N VAL A 20 -7.46 2.66 -3.45
CA VAL A 20 -8.27 3.36 -2.45
C VAL A 20 -8.93 2.37 -1.48
N TYR A 21 -9.48 1.25 -1.96
CA TYR A 21 -10.07 0.23 -1.08
C TYR A 21 -9.03 -0.36 -0.13
N VAL A 22 -7.83 -0.75 -0.61
CA VAL A 22 -6.79 -1.36 0.23
C VAL A 22 -6.36 -0.41 1.36
N LYS A 23 -6.06 0.86 1.06
CA LYS A 23 -5.66 1.84 2.08
C LYS A 23 -6.81 2.19 3.03
N VAL A 24 -8.03 2.36 2.52
CA VAL A 24 -9.21 2.67 3.38
C VAL A 24 -9.59 1.48 4.25
N ALA A 25 -9.48 0.24 3.77
CA ALA A 25 -9.67 -0.97 4.59
C ALA A 25 -8.61 -1.06 5.70
N ALA A 26 -7.35 -0.79 5.39
CA ALA A 26 -6.25 -0.81 6.37
C ALA A 26 -6.44 0.26 7.46
N LEU A 27 -6.89 1.46 7.10
CA LEU A 27 -7.21 2.52 8.05
C LEU A 27 -8.52 2.25 8.82
N ALA A 28 -9.50 1.59 8.19
CA ALA A 28 -10.78 1.24 8.82
C ALA A 28 -10.71 0.04 9.78
N ALA A 29 -9.58 -0.67 9.82
CA ALA A 29 -9.30 -1.69 10.84
C ALA A 29 -8.98 -1.10 12.24
N ARG A 30 -8.75 0.21 12.33
CA ARG A 30 -8.59 0.95 13.60
C ARG A 30 -9.96 1.19 14.27
N PRO A 31 -10.05 1.26 15.60
CA PRO A 31 -11.34 1.38 16.30
C PRO A 31 -12.14 2.65 15.94
N GLU A 32 -11.47 3.74 15.53
CA GLU A 32 -12.09 4.97 15.05
C GLU A 32 -12.72 4.82 13.65
N GLY A 33 -12.24 3.86 12.85
CA GLY A 33 -12.48 3.76 11.42
C GLY A 33 -11.65 4.77 10.61
N CYS A 34 -11.84 4.80 9.29
CA CYS A 34 -11.08 5.69 8.41
C CYS A 34 -11.66 7.12 8.39
N GLU A 35 -11.21 8.00 9.30
CA GLU A 35 -11.50 9.45 9.27
C GLU A 35 -10.63 10.25 8.27
N ALA A 36 -9.66 9.63 7.58
CA ALA A 36 -8.71 10.31 6.69
C ALA A 36 -9.40 11.10 5.56
N LYS A 37 -8.91 12.31 5.23
CA LYS A 37 -9.44 13.10 4.12
C LYS A 37 -8.99 12.56 2.75
N ALA A 38 -9.61 13.04 1.66
CA ALA A 38 -9.22 12.65 0.31
C ALA A 38 -7.77 13.06 0.01
N GLU A 39 -7.34 14.24 0.48
CA GLU A 39 -5.98 14.75 0.41
C GLU A 39 -4.98 13.83 1.15
N THR A 40 -5.37 13.33 2.34
CA THR A 40 -4.54 12.42 3.14
C THR A 40 -4.39 11.06 2.47
N LEU A 41 -5.48 10.52 1.90
CA LEU A 41 -5.46 9.27 1.14
C LEU A 41 -4.66 9.41 -0.17
N ALA A 42 -4.76 10.54 -0.85
CA ALA A 42 -3.96 10.88 -2.02
C ALA A 42 -2.45 10.91 -1.71
N SER A 43 -2.07 11.61 -0.64
CA SER A 43 -0.68 11.67 -0.15
C SER A 43 -0.12 10.31 0.27
N TYR A 44 -0.96 9.36 0.70
CA TYR A 44 -0.53 8.00 1.04
C TYR A 44 -0.43 7.05 -0.16
N LEU A 45 -0.99 7.40 -1.32
CA LEU A 45 -1.08 6.52 -2.49
C LEU A 45 -0.28 7.05 -3.70
N GLY A 46 0.35 8.23 -3.59
CA GLY A 46 1.03 8.88 -4.72
C GLY A 46 0.08 9.33 -5.84
N LEU A 47 -1.20 9.55 -5.55
CA LEU A 47 -2.25 9.88 -6.52
C LEU A 47 -2.75 11.32 -6.35
N SER A 48 -3.41 11.91 -7.36
CA SER A 48 -4.14 13.15 -7.13
C SER A 48 -5.36 12.96 -6.24
N LYS A 49 -5.78 14.05 -5.58
CA LYS A 49 -7.05 14.14 -4.86
C LYS A 49 -8.23 13.69 -5.74
N ALA A 50 -8.28 14.16 -6.99
CA ALA A 50 -9.36 13.84 -7.93
C ALA A 50 -9.38 12.35 -8.31
N SER A 51 -8.21 11.72 -8.46
CA SER A 51 -8.08 10.26 -8.64
C SER A 51 -8.65 9.49 -7.43
N VAL A 52 -8.32 9.92 -6.20
CA VAL A 52 -8.87 9.32 -4.97
C VAL A 52 -10.37 9.57 -4.81
N GLU A 53 -10.88 10.77 -5.11
CA GLU A 53 -12.31 11.08 -5.03
C GLU A 53 -13.14 10.29 -6.05
N ARG A 54 -12.60 10.06 -7.26
CA ARG A 54 -13.17 9.11 -8.24
C ARG A 54 -13.22 7.69 -7.67
N GLY A 55 -12.13 7.20 -7.06
CA GLY A 55 -12.07 5.89 -6.41
C GLY A 55 -13.08 5.74 -5.26
N LEU A 56 -13.12 6.69 -4.33
CA LEU A 56 -14.09 6.74 -3.22
C LEU A 56 -15.54 6.74 -3.73
N THR A 57 -15.82 7.48 -4.81
CA THR A 57 -17.15 7.56 -5.44
C THR A 57 -17.54 6.22 -6.08
N ALA A 58 -16.62 5.55 -6.77
CA ALA A 58 -16.86 4.24 -7.38
C ALA A 58 -17.13 3.16 -6.32
N LEU A 59 -16.40 3.17 -5.19
CA LEU A 59 -16.60 2.22 -4.10
C LEU A 59 -17.88 2.46 -3.28
N SER A 60 -18.36 3.71 -3.23
CA SER A 60 -19.56 4.10 -2.48
C SER A 60 -20.86 3.92 -3.28
N LYS A 61 -20.77 3.80 -4.61
CA LYS A 61 -21.90 3.41 -5.46
C LYS A 61 -22.08 1.89 -5.41
N PRO A 62 -23.33 1.37 -5.42
CA PRO A 62 -23.55 -0.04 -5.65
C PRO A 62 -23.13 -0.41 -7.07
N ALA A 63 -22.46 -1.55 -7.23
CA ALA A 63 -22.30 -2.18 -8.54
C ALA A 63 -23.63 -2.83 -9.01
N PRO A 64 -23.73 -3.36 -10.24
CA PRO A 64 -24.97 -4.00 -10.74
C PRO A 64 -25.43 -5.24 -9.97
N ASP A 65 -24.63 -5.76 -9.03
CA ASP A 65 -25.03 -6.79 -8.04
C ASP A 65 -25.75 -6.18 -6.81
N GLY A 66 -25.93 -4.85 -6.79
CA GLY A 66 -26.52 -4.09 -5.69
C GLY A 66 -25.53 -3.74 -4.57
N VAL A 67 -24.26 -4.15 -4.64
CA VAL A 67 -23.33 -4.07 -3.51
C VAL A 67 -22.42 -2.85 -3.59
N ALA A 68 -22.48 -1.99 -2.58
CA ALA A 68 -21.49 -0.95 -2.34
C ALA A 68 -20.39 -1.49 -1.40
N GLU A 69 -19.12 -1.27 -1.77
CA GLU A 69 -17.98 -1.77 -0.99
C GLU A 69 -17.56 -0.83 0.13
N LEU A 70 -18.02 0.43 0.10
CA LEU A 70 -17.62 1.47 1.04
C LEU A 70 -18.82 2.24 1.60
N ALA A 71 -19.06 2.08 2.90
CA ALA A 71 -20.03 2.89 3.64
C ALA A 71 -19.35 4.15 4.19
N THR A 72 -19.93 5.33 3.92
CA THR A 72 -19.44 6.62 4.43
C THR A 72 -20.48 7.24 5.38
N ARG A 73 -20.15 7.35 6.67
CA ARG A 73 -20.97 8.04 7.66
C ARG A 73 -20.36 9.40 8.01
N ARG A 74 -21.09 10.50 7.75
CA ARG A 74 -20.70 11.82 8.25
C ARG A 74 -20.87 11.84 9.79
N ARG A 75 -19.83 12.28 10.49
CA ARG A 75 -19.81 12.48 11.95
C ARG A 75 -19.56 13.96 12.23
N THR A 76 -20.54 14.64 12.82
CA THR A 76 -20.34 15.97 13.40
C THR A 76 -19.48 15.81 14.66
N ARG A 77 -18.39 16.59 14.77
CA ARG A 77 -17.58 16.58 16.00
C ARG A 77 -18.28 17.37 17.12
N PRO A 78 -18.06 17.02 18.40
CA PRO A 78 -18.50 17.86 19.53
C PRO A 78 -18.01 19.30 19.33
N GLY A 79 -18.87 20.28 19.54
CA GLY A 79 -18.61 21.69 19.22
C GLY A 79 -18.98 22.13 17.79
N GLY A 80 -19.52 21.26 16.94
CA GLY A 80 -20.24 21.60 15.70
C GLY A 80 -19.40 22.09 14.51
N LYS A 81 -18.23 22.69 14.75
CA LYS A 81 -17.35 23.32 13.74
C LYS A 81 -16.56 22.34 12.86
N GLY A 82 -17.09 21.14 12.59
CA GLY A 82 -16.46 20.18 11.69
C GLY A 82 -17.22 18.88 11.51
N THR A 83 -17.27 18.40 10.26
CA THR A 83 -17.67 17.03 9.93
C THR A 83 -16.45 16.22 9.53
N SER A 84 -16.21 15.08 10.21
CA SER A 84 -15.31 14.04 9.70
C SER A 84 -16.14 12.92 9.08
N ALA A 85 -15.72 12.45 7.90
CA ALA A 85 -16.39 11.36 7.20
C ALA A 85 -15.74 10.04 7.64
N VAL A 86 -16.38 9.32 8.57
CA VAL A 86 -15.93 8.00 8.99
C VAL A 86 -16.30 7.02 7.89
N ARG A 87 -15.29 6.46 7.21
CA ARG A 87 -15.48 5.45 6.17
C ARG A 87 -15.17 4.06 6.70
N ARG A 88 -15.98 3.09 6.29
CA ARG A 88 -15.83 1.66 6.61
C ARG A 88 -16.04 0.85 5.34
N THR A 89 -15.08 0.01 4.99
CA THR A 89 -15.26 -1.00 3.94
C THR A 89 -16.22 -2.07 4.44
N ARG A 90 -17.07 -2.59 3.54
CA ARG A 90 -17.93 -3.74 3.83
C ARG A 90 -17.05 -4.95 4.22
N PRO A 91 -17.41 -5.71 5.26
CA PRO A 91 -16.67 -6.93 5.62
C PRO A 91 -16.84 -8.00 4.54
N VAL A 92 -15.72 -8.63 4.17
CA VAL A 92 -15.70 -9.79 3.26
C VAL A 92 -16.31 -11.00 3.98
N SER A 93 -17.26 -11.69 3.35
CA SER A 93 -17.92 -12.84 3.98
C SER A 93 -17.03 -14.11 3.91
N GLY A 94 -17.30 -15.10 4.78
CA GLY A 94 -16.56 -16.38 4.76
C GLY A 94 -16.79 -17.24 3.51
N ALA A 95 -17.88 -16.99 2.77
CA ALA A 95 -18.23 -17.70 1.53
C ALA A 95 -17.87 -16.91 0.26
N GLU A 96 -17.32 -15.71 0.40
CA GLU A 96 -17.00 -14.81 -0.70
C GLU A 96 -15.55 -15.00 -1.15
N ALA A 97 -15.33 -15.16 -2.46
CA ALA A 97 -13.98 -15.23 -3.00
C ALA A 97 -13.20 -13.93 -2.74
N PHE A 98 -11.96 -14.04 -2.27
CA PHE A 98 -11.11 -12.91 -1.91
C PHE A 98 -9.64 -13.19 -2.21
N VAL A 99 -8.85 -12.11 -2.32
CA VAL A 99 -7.39 -12.16 -2.42
C VAL A 99 -6.77 -11.41 -1.24
N TRP A 100 -5.58 -11.83 -0.81
CA TRP A 100 -4.75 -11.05 0.12
C TRP A 100 -3.87 -10.09 -0.67
N VAL A 101 -3.92 -8.80 -0.33
CA VAL A 101 -3.10 -7.75 -0.93
C VAL A 101 -2.36 -7.00 0.19
N PRO A 102 -1.01 -6.93 0.20
CA PRO A 102 -0.25 -6.12 1.14
C PRO A 102 -0.63 -4.65 1.05
N VAL A 103 -0.50 -3.90 2.16
CA VAL A 103 -0.83 -2.46 2.14
C VAL A 103 0.25 -1.69 1.37
N ALA A 104 1.53 -1.98 1.63
CA ALA A 104 2.67 -1.39 0.92
C ALA A 104 2.61 -1.60 -0.60
N ALA A 105 2.14 -2.75 -1.08
CA ALA A 105 1.92 -2.98 -2.52
C ALA A 105 0.97 -1.95 -3.14
N ALA A 106 0.00 -1.42 -2.39
CA ALA A 106 -0.91 -0.37 -2.86
C ALA A 106 -0.37 1.05 -2.70
N GLU A 107 0.81 1.22 -2.10
CA GLU A 107 1.53 2.47 -1.91
C GLU A 107 2.72 2.57 -2.89
N ASP A 108 3.35 1.43 -3.21
CA ASP A 108 4.47 1.31 -4.17
C ASP A 108 4.02 1.15 -5.63
N LEU A 109 2.93 0.41 -5.90
CA LEU A 109 2.49 0.08 -7.26
C LEU A 109 1.44 1.08 -7.78
N THR A 110 1.52 1.41 -9.07
CA THR A 110 0.44 2.15 -9.73
C THR A 110 -0.88 1.35 -9.68
N PRO A 111 -2.06 1.99 -9.75
CA PRO A 111 -3.33 1.27 -9.58
C PRO A 111 -3.56 0.11 -10.57
N ARG A 112 -2.96 0.18 -11.76
CA ARG A 112 -3.01 -0.89 -12.76
C ARG A 112 -2.05 -2.04 -12.43
N GLN A 113 -0.81 -1.72 -12.04
CA GLN A 113 0.17 -2.68 -11.52
C GLN A 113 -0.39 -3.42 -10.29
N LEU A 114 -1.06 -2.72 -9.39
CA LEU A 114 -1.73 -3.32 -8.22
C LEU A 114 -2.84 -4.30 -8.63
N ARG A 115 -3.64 -4.01 -9.67
CA ARG A 115 -4.63 -4.98 -10.17
C ARG A 115 -3.95 -6.20 -10.78
N ALA A 116 -2.87 -6.01 -11.55
CA ALA A 116 -2.11 -7.13 -12.12
C ALA A 116 -1.54 -8.04 -11.03
N TYR A 117 -0.89 -7.46 -10.01
CA TYR A 117 -0.43 -8.16 -8.82
C TYR A 117 -1.57 -8.92 -8.13
N ALA A 118 -2.72 -8.29 -7.89
CA ALA A 118 -3.85 -8.94 -7.22
C ALA A 118 -4.48 -10.09 -8.03
N VAL A 119 -4.49 -10.01 -9.37
CA VAL A 119 -4.89 -11.12 -10.24
C VAL A 119 -3.88 -12.28 -10.15
N ILE A 120 -2.59 -11.96 -10.20
CA ILE A 120 -1.50 -12.95 -10.16
C ILE A 120 -1.43 -13.67 -8.81
N ALA A 121 -1.48 -12.94 -7.68
CA ALA A 121 -1.49 -13.50 -6.34
C ALA A 121 -2.72 -14.42 -6.10
N TYR A 122 -3.88 -14.07 -6.65
CA TYR A 122 -5.06 -14.94 -6.62
C TYR A 122 -4.86 -16.20 -7.49
N ALA A 123 -4.37 -16.03 -8.72
CA ALA A 123 -4.13 -17.15 -9.64
C ALA A 123 -3.11 -18.15 -9.07
N GLU A 124 -1.99 -17.67 -8.50
CA GLU A 124 -1.00 -18.52 -7.82
C GLU A 124 -1.63 -19.28 -6.65
N LYS A 125 -2.35 -18.56 -5.77
CA LYS A 125 -2.96 -19.19 -4.58
C LYS A 125 -3.99 -20.26 -4.93
N MET A 126 -4.72 -20.05 -6.03
CA MET A 126 -5.70 -20.99 -6.59
C MET A 126 -5.08 -22.02 -7.56
N ARG A 127 -3.76 -21.97 -7.81
CA ARG A 127 -3.01 -22.81 -8.76
C ARG A 127 -3.54 -22.77 -10.21
N ILE A 128 -4.05 -21.62 -10.63
CA ILE A 128 -4.54 -21.36 -11.99
C ILE A 128 -3.36 -21.01 -12.91
N ALA A 129 -3.24 -21.69 -14.05
CA ALA A 129 -2.14 -21.55 -15.00
C ALA A 129 -2.27 -20.33 -15.93
N LEU A 130 -2.31 -19.14 -15.32
CA LEU A 130 -2.55 -17.83 -15.93
C LEU A 130 -1.60 -17.51 -17.09
N THR A 131 -2.16 -17.02 -18.19
CA THR A 131 -1.47 -16.47 -19.36
C THR A 131 -1.59 -14.94 -19.41
N GLU A 132 -0.72 -14.28 -20.18
CA GLU A 132 -0.75 -12.82 -20.39
C GLU A 132 -2.06 -12.37 -21.07
N THR A 133 -2.63 -13.20 -21.95
CA THR A 133 -3.95 -12.96 -22.58
C THR A 133 -5.10 -13.01 -21.57
N GLU A 134 -5.07 -13.95 -20.62
CA GLU A 134 -6.07 -14.02 -19.54
C GLU A 134 -5.91 -12.85 -18.55
N LEU A 135 -4.66 -12.47 -18.23
CA LEU A 135 -4.36 -11.29 -17.41
C LEU A 135 -4.87 -10.00 -18.07
N ALA A 136 -4.66 -9.85 -19.39
CA ALA A 136 -5.19 -8.74 -20.17
C ALA A 136 -6.73 -8.66 -20.12
N GLY A 137 -7.44 -9.78 -19.95
CA GLY A 137 -8.89 -9.82 -19.73
C GLY A 137 -9.37 -9.10 -18.45
N TYR A 138 -8.50 -8.99 -17.44
CA TYR A 138 -8.77 -8.27 -16.18
C TYR A 138 -8.26 -6.81 -16.20
N LEU A 139 -7.25 -6.50 -17.00
CA LEU A 139 -6.67 -5.16 -17.13
C LEU A 139 -7.37 -4.39 -18.26
N ARG A 140 -8.11 -3.32 -17.94
CA ARG A 140 -9.01 -2.65 -18.89
C ARG A 140 -8.66 -1.19 -19.12
N HIS A 141 -8.99 -0.68 -20.30
CA HIS A 141 -9.04 0.75 -20.56
C HIS A 141 -10.23 1.35 -19.78
N HIS A 142 -9.99 2.41 -19.01
CA HIS A 142 -11.04 3.09 -18.21
C HIS A 142 -11.50 4.43 -18.82
N THR A 143 -10.91 4.83 -19.94
CA THR A 143 -11.13 6.13 -20.61
C THR A 143 -10.99 6.00 -22.13
N GLY A 144 -11.49 6.99 -22.88
CA GLY A 144 -11.40 7.06 -24.34
C GLY A 144 -12.35 6.08 -25.06
N GLN A 145 -12.20 5.98 -26.39
CA GLN A 145 -13.07 5.14 -27.24
C GLN A 145 -12.98 3.64 -26.95
N ARG A 146 -11.91 3.18 -26.27
CA ARG A 146 -11.74 1.78 -25.84
C ARG A 146 -12.22 1.51 -24.41
N ALA A 147 -12.86 2.46 -23.74
CA ALA A 147 -13.30 2.27 -22.34
C ALA A 147 -14.12 0.97 -22.16
N GLY A 148 -13.79 0.20 -21.11
CA GLY A 148 -14.36 -1.12 -20.82
C GLY A 148 -13.69 -2.29 -21.55
N GLN A 149 -12.92 -2.05 -22.63
CA GLN A 149 -12.21 -3.11 -23.37
C GLN A 149 -10.96 -3.58 -22.60
N PRO A 150 -10.59 -4.87 -22.70
CA PRO A 150 -9.31 -5.36 -22.22
C PRO A 150 -8.13 -4.73 -22.98
N ILE A 151 -6.95 -4.71 -22.38
CA ILE A 151 -5.70 -4.36 -23.08
C ILE A 151 -5.21 -5.52 -23.97
N THR A 152 -4.11 -5.35 -24.70
CA THR A 152 -3.45 -6.43 -25.43
C THR A 152 -2.61 -7.31 -24.49
N ALA A 153 -2.31 -8.55 -24.91
CA ALA A 153 -1.41 -9.43 -24.16
C ALA A 153 -0.03 -8.79 -23.95
N ASP A 154 0.54 -8.18 -25.00
CA ASP A 154 1.83 -7.45 -24.94
C ASP A 154 1.81 -6.32 -23.90
N ALA A 155 0.69 -5.59 -23.78
CA ALA A 155 0.52 -4.53 -22.79
C ALA A 155 0.33 -5.08 -21.36
N ALA A 156 -0.24 -6.29 -21.21
CA ALA A 156 -0.27 -6.98 -19.93
C ALA A 156 1.12 -7.51 -19.54
N GLY A 157 1.90 -8.01 -20.51
CA GLY A 157 3.31 -8.38 -20.33
C GLY A 157 4.17 -7.21 -19.88
N ALA A 158 3.99 -6.03 -20.50
CA ALA A 158 4.67 -4.80 -20.06
C ALA A 158 4.32 -4.40 -18.60
N VAL A 159 3.04 -4.51 -18.20
CA VAL A 159 2.64 -4.27 -16.81
C VAL A 159 3.22 -5.33 -15.86
N VAL A 160 3.36 -6.58 -16.29
CA VAL A 160 4.04 -7.64 -15.53
C VAL A 160 5.53 -7.33 -15.35
N ASP A 161 6.22 -6.92 -16.41
CA ASP A 161 7.63 -6.52 -16.37
C ASP A 161 7.83 -5.32 -15.42
N GLU A 162 6.88 -4.38 -15.35
CA GLU A 162 6.88 -3.28 -14.37
C GLU A 162 6.71 -3.77 -12.92
N VAL A 163 5.83 -4.74 -12.63
CA VAL A 163 5.64 -5.26 -11.27
C VAL A 163 6.81 -6.17 -10.84
N GLU A 164 7.45 -6.87 -11.78
CA GLU A 164 8.73 -7.57 -11.56
C GLU A 164 9.86 -6.57 -11.28
N ALA A 165 9.94 -5.45 -12.02
CA ALA A 165 10.91 -4.39 -11.75
C ALA A 165 10.68 -3.71 -10.38
N ALA A 166 9.42 -3.56 -9.97
CA ALA A 166 9.02 -3.13 -8.61
C ALA A 166 9.19 -4.24 -7.54
N ARG A 167 9.62 -5.45 -7.93
CA ARG A 167 9.94 -6.60 -7.06
C ARG A 167 8.81 -7.11 -6.17
N TRP A 168 7.57 -6.80 -6.54
CA TRP A 168 6.36 -7.37 -5.92
C TRP A 168 6.01 -8.76 -6.49
N MET A 169 6.68 -9.18 -7.57
CA MET A 169 6.63 -10.55 -8.08
C MET A 169 7.94 -10.99 -8.73
N THR A 170 8.03 -12.27 -9.08
CA THR A 170 9.07 -12.84 -9.95
C THR A 170 8.43 -13.69 -11.03
N VAL A 171 8.91 -13.54 -12.26
CA VAL A 171 8.41 -14.20 -13.47
C VAL A 171 9.40 -15.26 -13.91
N GLN A 172 9.14 -16.52 -13.55
CA GLN A 172 9.89 -17.66 -14.06
C GLN A 172 9.46 -17.94 -15.51
N ARG A 173 10.07 -17.19 -16.45
CA ARG A 173 9.74 -17.22 -17.88
C ARG A 173 9.94 -18.65 -18.43
N ARG A 174 8.90 -19.20 -19.06
CA ARG A 174 8.80 -20.57 -19.59
C ARG A 174 8.97 -21.74 -18.59
N ALA A 175 8.98 -21.49 -17.27
CA ALA A 175 9.09 -22.54 -16.25
C ALA A 175 7.76 -23.21 -15.85
N GLY A 176 6.63 -22.74 -16.38
CA GLY A 176 5.30 -23.31 -16.18
C GLY A 176 5.02 -24.50 -17.10
N ALA A 177 3.95 -25.24 -16.81
CA ALA A 177 3.48 -26.33 -17.66
C ALA A 177 3.27 -25.85 -19.12
N GLN A 178 3.61 -26.70 -20.09
CA GLN A 178 3.59 -26.37 -21.53
C GLN A 178 4.48 -25.17 -21.93
N GLY A 179 5.52 -24.84 -21.14
CA GLY A 179 6.42 -23.72 -21.43
C GLY A 179 5.79 -22.35 -21.17
N ARG A 180 4.71 -22.28 -20.40
CA ARG A 180 4.09 -21.02 -19.96
C ARG A 180 4.97 -20.29 -18.94
N HIS A 181 4.68 -19.03 -18.70
CA HIS A 181 5.30 -18.28 -17.62
C HIS A 181 4.75 -18.78 -16.28
N ARG A 182 5.60 -18.86 -15.25
CA ARG A 182 5.17 -19.10 -13.87
C ARG A 182 5.44 -17.85 -13.05
N TYR A 183 4.37 -17.25 -12.55
CA TYR A 183 4.43 -16.10 -11.65
C TYR A 183 4.54 -16.57 -10.20
N ILE A 184 5.27 -15.80 -9.40
CA ILE A 184 5.36 -15.93 -7.94
C ILE A 184 5.15 -14.52 -7.37
N ALA A 185 4.08 -14.30 -6.61
CA ALA A 185 3.79 -13.03 -5.95
C ALA A 185 4.41 -13.00 -4.55
N HIS A 186 5.02 -11.86 -4.18
CA HIS A 186 5.65 -11.70 -2.87
C HIS A 186 4.72 -10.95 -1.91
N ASP A 187 4.71 -11.37 -0.63
CA ASP A 187 3.97 -10.67 0.45
C ASP A 187 4.66 -9.36 0.89
N ILE A 188 5.95 -9.21 0.56
CA ILE A 188 6.81 -8.04 0.81
C ILE A 188 7.68 -7.85 -0.45
N ALA A 189 7.90 -6.62 -0.90
CA ALA A 189 8.84 -6.34 -2.00
C ALA A 189 10.24 -6.90 -1.70
N SER A 190 10.81 -7.67 -2.62
CA SER A 190 12.07 -8.38 -2.37
C SER A 190 13.27 -7.43 -2.39
N GLU A 191 14.06 -7.40 -1.32
CA GLU A 191 15.37 -6.75 -1.34
C GLU A 191 16.32 -7.55 -2.24
N ALA A 192 17.15 -6.85 -3.03
CA ALA A 192 17.91 -7.49 -4.08
C ALA A 192 19.10 -8.29 -3.52
N ALA A 193 19.00 -9.61 -3.62
CA ALA A 193 20.17 -10.42 -3.95
C ALA A 193 20.81 -9.83 -5.23
N GLY A 194 22.12 -9.64 -5.23
CA GLY A 194 22.83 -9.07 -6.38
C GLY A 194 22.75 -9.99 -7.60
N PRO A 195 22.92 -9.46 -8.83
CA PRO A 195 23.18 -10.31 -9.97
C PRO A 195 24.45 -11.12 -9.70
N THR A 196 24.35 -12.44 -9.69
CA THR A 196 25.49 -13.35 -9.48
C THR A 196 26.49 -13.19 -10.63
N VAL A 197 27.51 -12.35 -10.42
CA VAL A 197 28.63 -12.20 -11.35
C VAL A 197 29.45 -13.48 -11.30
N VAL A 198 29.60 -14.14 -12.45
CA VAL A 198 30.53 -15.28 -12.58
C VAL A 198 31.95 -14.73 -12.58
N ASP A 199 32.81 -15.26 -11.71
CA ASP A 199 34.16 -14.74 -11.46
C ASP A 199 35.01 -14.61 -12.73
N VAL A 200 35.61 -13.43 -12.89
CA VAL A 200 36.77 -13.17 -13.75
C VAL A 200 37.74 -12.30 -12.97
N ALA A 201 38.93 -12.83 -12.66
CA ALA A 201 39.89 -12.20 -11.76
C ALA A 201 40.55 -10.94 -12.36
N PRO A 202 40.81 -9.89 -11.57
CA PRO A 202 41.45 -8.66 -12.02
C PRO A 202 42.99 -8.72 -12.01
N ALA A 203 43.61 -7.88 -12.85
CA ALA A 203 45.03 -7.51 -12.78
C ALA A 203 45.17 -6.05 -12.30
N PRO A 204 46.28 -5.64 -11.66
CA PRO A 204 46.35 -4.40 -10.88
C PRO A 204 46.52 -3.11 -11.71
N ALA A 205 46.23 -1.98 -11.07
CA ALA A 205 46.18 -0.64 -11.64
C ALA A 205 47.49 0.17 -11.50
N LEU A 206 47.52 1.34 -12.13
CA LEU A 206 48.46 2.43 -11.86
C LEU A 206 47.71 3.79 -11.82
N GLU A 207 47.97 4.53 -10.74
CA GLU A 207 47.63 5.95 -10.45
C GLU A 207 48.86 6.84 -10.83
N PRO A 208 48.98 8.16 -10.50
CA PRO A 208 48.03 9.16 -9.94
C PRO A 208 47.75 10.29 -10.98
N THR A 209 47.52 11.61 -10.77
CA THR A 209 47.71 12.63 -9.69
C THR A 209 46.72 13.81 -9.82
N ASP A 210 46.29 14.39 -8.69
CA ASP A 210 46.38 15.81 -8.23
C ASP A 210 46.11 17.01 -9.21
N GLU A 211 45.71 18.23 -8.80
CA GLU A 211 45.63 18.93 -7.50
C GLU A 211 44.72 20.21 -7.57
N VAL A 212 44.32 20.80 -6.41
CA VAL A 212 44.04 22.27 -6.15
C VAL A 212 42.92 23.05 -6.92
N SER A 213 42.23 24.11 -6.44
CA SER A 213 41.68 24.55 -5.11
C SER A 213 40.67 25.73 -5.27
N GLU A 214 39.80 25.92 -4.27
CA GLU A 214 39.22 27.15 -3.63
C GLU A 214 39.15 28.56 -4.33
N ALA A 215 38.20 29.49 -4.03
CA ALA A 215 36.90 29.44 -3.31
C ALA A 215 35.90 30.63 -3.65
N PRO A 216 35.49 31.60 -2.76
CA PRO A 216 34.04 31.80 -2.46
C PRO A 216 33.44 33.25 -2.42
N VAL A 217 32.11 33.41 -2.61
CA VAL A 217 31.13 34.43 -2.07
C VAL A 217 29.74 34.25 -2.74
N ASP A 218 28.57 34.78 -2.31
CA ASP A 218 27.95 35.06 -0.99
C ASP A 218 26.42 35.38 -1.16
N SER A 219 25.59 35.07 -0.15
CA SER A 219 24.23 35.56 0.23
C SER A 219 23.15 36.01 -0.81
N GLY A 220 21.90 35.50 -0.69
CA GLY A 220 20.80 35.90 -1.62
C GLY A 220 19.31 35.52 -1.32
N ALA A 221 18.87 35.47 -0.05
CA ALA A 221 17.47 35.47 0.47
C ALA A 221 16.21 35.06 -0.38
N GLN A 222 15.50 34.03 0.12
CA GLN A 222 14.03 33.90 0.28
C GLN A 222 13.03 34.06 -0.91
N ALA A 223 12.32 32.97 -1.26
CA ALA A 223 10.84 32.96 -1.31
C ALA A 223 10.23 31.53 -1.32
N SER A 224 9.14 31.35 -0.58
CA SER A 224 8.17 30.24 -0.69
C SER A 224 7.36 30.41 -2.01
N VAL A 225 6.71 29.43 -2.66
CA VAL A 225 5.73 28.44 -2.14
C VAL A 225 5.65 27.18 -3.03
N SER A 226 5.41 26.03 -2.39
CA SER A 226 4.83 24.75 -2.89
C SER A 226 4.46 24.62 -4.39
N SER A 227 5.03 23.61 -5.07
CA SER A 227 4.56 23.09 -6.36
C SER A 227 3.89 21.71 -6.23
N VAL A 228 2.88 21.45 -7.08
CA VAL A 228 2.09 20.21 -7.12
C VAL A 228 2.75 19.19 -8.06
N VAL A 229 2.65 17.89 -7.75
CA VAL A 229 3.15 16.80 -8.60
C VAL A 229 2.15 16.49 -9.72
N ASP A 230 2.64 16.38 -10.95
CA ASP A 230 1.86 16.15 -12.17
C ASP A 230 1.47 14.66 -12.35
N GLU A 231 0.24 14.37 -12.81
CA GLU A 231 -0.23 12.99 -13.06
C GLU A 231 0.23 12.48 -14.43
N GLY A 232 1.55 12.27 -14.55
CA GLY A 232 2.23 11.88 -15.79
C GLY A 232 1.66 10.63 -16.46
N SER A 233 1.11 10.79 -17.66
CA SER A 233 0.70 9.68 -18.53
C SER A 233 1.91 9.05 -19.23
N GLY A 234 1.86 7.73 -19.43
CA GLY A 234 3.02 6.89 -19.82
C GLY A 234 3.62 7.15 -21.21
N SER A 235 4.86 6.70 -21.39
CA SER A 235 5.63 6.84 -22.63
C SER A 235 5.08 5.96 -23.75
N GLY A 236 4.88 6.53 -24.94
CA GLY A 236 4.14 5.89 -26.01
C GLY A 236 4.92 4.97 -26.95
N VAL A 237 4.22 3.96 -27.46
CA VAL A 237 4.44 3.38 -28.79
C VAL A 237 3.13 3.43 -29.56
N GLY A 238 3.10 4.14 -30.70
CA GLY A 238 2.14 3.88 -31.78
C GLY A 238 0.74 4.52 -31.74
N GLU A 239 0.27 5.14 -30.65
CA GLU A 239 -1.09 5.74 -30.60
C GLU A 239 -1.11 7.28 -30.48
N GLY A 240 -2.21 7.89 -30.93
CA GLY A 240 -2.28 9.30 -31.32
C GLY A 240 -2.24 10.33 -30.20
N SER A 241 -1.72 11.51 -30.52
CA SER A 241 -1.57 12.66 -29.61
C SER A 241 -2.89 13.14 -29.01
N LEU A 242 -2.93 13.32 -27.68
CA LEU A 242 -4.01 14.00 -26.96
C LEU A 242 -3.52 15.37 -26.48
N ALA A 243 -3.69 16.39 -27.32
CA ALA A 243 -3.52 17.79 -26.93
C ALA A 243 -4.89 18.41 -26.65
N ASN A 244 -5.16 18.78 -25.40
CA ASN A 244 -6.36 19.54 -25.05
C ASN A 244 -6.33 20.91 -25.75
N ARG A 245 -7.41 21.26 -26.44
CA ARG A 245 -7.61 22.58 -27.06
C ARG A 245 -8.66 23.35 -26.27
N GLU A 246 -8.29 23.77 -25.06
CA GLU A 246 -9.19 24.49 -24.16
C GLU A 246 -9.41 25.92 -24.68
N SER A 247 -10.67 26.23 -25.01
CA SER A 247 -11.09 27.54 -25.50
C SER A 247 -11.47 28.45 -24.34
N LEU A 248 -10.70 29.51 -24.13
CA LEU A 248 -11.05 30.59 -23.21
C LEU A 248 -12.38 31.25 -23.63
N ARG A 249 -13.40 31.12 -22.78
CA ARG A 249 -14.56 32.02 -22.73
C ARG A 249 -15.00 32.22 -21.29
N THR A 250 -14.45 33.26 -20.67
CA THR A 250 -15.17 34.04 -19.67
C THR A 250 -16.17 34.93 -20.40
N ASP A 251 -17.43 34.87 -20.01
CA ASP A 251 -18.35 36.01 -20.05
C ASP A 251 -19.38 35.78 -18.93
N SER A 252 -19.48 36.74 -18.02
CA SER A 252 -20.48 36.79 -16.96
C SER A 252 -21.44 37.93 -17.28
N PRO A 253 -22.69 37.82 -16.85
CA PRO A 253 -23.26 38.98 -16.17
C PRO A 253 -23.88 38.59 -14.83
N ASP A 254 -23.91 39.59 -13.95
CA ASP A 254 -24.67 39.65 -12.71
C ASP A 254 -26.20 39.68 -13.03
N ASP A 255 -27.16 39.60 -12.10
CA ASP A 255 -27.16 40.22 -10.77
C ASP A 255 -28.28 39.66 -9.85
N GLU A 256 -28.15 39.88 -8.54
CA GLU A 256 -29.21 39.97 -7.49
C GLU A 256 -30.25 38.83 -7.24
N GLY A 257 -30.99 38.90 -6.11
CA GLY A 257 -32.37 38.35 -6.07
C GLY A 257 -32.86 37.37 -4.96
N ALA A 258 -32.29 37.34 -3.76
CA ALA A 258 -32.94 36.97 -2.46
C ALA A 258 -33.92 35.75 -2.30
N LEU A 259 -33.49 34.79 -1.47
CA LEU A 259 -34.22 34.19 -0.31
C LEU A 259 -35.39 33.16 -0.46
N PHE A 260 -35.58 32.45 0.67
CA PHE A 260 -36.71 31.61 1.14
C PHE A 260 -36.83 30.13 0.70
N SER A 261 -36.89 29.26 1.73
CA SER A 261 -37.54 27.93 1.71
C SER A 261 -38.84 28.01 2.51
N PRO A 262 -39.89 27.29 2.13
CA PRO A 262 -40.27 26.00 2.78
C PRO A 262 -40.42 24.87 1.72
N ALA A 263 -40.31 23.57 1.99
CA ALA A 263 -40.74 22.69 3.09
C ALA A 263 -42.22 22.23 2.99
N VAL A 264 -42.45 20.91 3.18
CA VAL A 264 -43.71 20.17 2.88
C VAL A 264 -44.01 20.12 1.36
N GLY A 265 -44.45 19.05 0.70
CA GLY A 265 -44.81 17.69 1.12
C GLY A 265 -46.19 17.31 0.55
N GLU A 266 -46.29 16.28 -0.30
CA GLU A 266 -47.43 15.32 -0.39
C GLU A 266 -47.28 14.29 -1.53
N VAL A 267 -47.88 13.11 -1.31
CA VAL A 267 -48.07 11.93 -2.19
C VAL A 267 -49.28 11.20 -1.55
N PRO A 268 -50.39 10.78 -2.24
CA PRO A 268 -50.35 9.66 -3.22
C PRO A 268 -51.54 9.51 -4.25
N VAL A 269 -51.50 8.43 -5.06
CA VAL A 269 -52.61 7.80 -5.87
C VAL A 269 -53.22 8.67 -7.01
N GLY A 270 -53.61 8.14 -8.19
CA GLY A 270 -53.46 6.81 -8.81
C GLY A 270 -54.60 6.50 -9.82
N GLU A 271 -54.37 5.52 -10.73
CA GLU A 271 -55.37 4.93 -11.66
C GLU A 271 -56.01 5.87 -12.74
N VAL A 272 -56.58 5.45 -13.89
CA VAL A 272 -56.62 4.14 -14.59
C VAL A 272 -56.66 4.33 -16.14
N TRP A 273 -56.56 3.22 -16.89
CA TRP A 273 -56.68 2.98 -18.35
C TRP A 273 -57.61 3.90 -19.21
N LYS A 274 -57.55 3.93 -20.56
CA LYS A 274 -57.79 2.77 -21.45
C LYS A 274 -57.58 2.98 -22.97
N THR A 275 -57.12 1.90 -23.63
CA THR A 275 -57.31 1.52 -25.08
C THR A 275 -56.74 2.43 -26.19
N GLY A 276 -56.25 1.87 -27.32
CA GLY A 276 -56.11 0.43 -27.67
C GLY A 276 -55.84 0.19 -29.16
N SER A 277 -56.02 -1.06 -29.63
CA SER A 277 -55.87 -1.55 -31.01
C SER A 277 -54.41 -1.60 -31.51
N ASP A 278 -53.72 -2.75 -31.60
CA ASP A 278 -53.92 -3.92 -32.50
C ASP A 278 -53.41 -3.67 -33.94
N VAL A 279 -52.82 -4.63 -34.67
CA VAL A 279 -52.70 -6.09 -34.44
C VAL A 279 -51.44 -6.72 -35.09
N ASN A 280 -51.07 -7.94 -34.65
CA ASN A 280 -50.22 -9.01 -35.24
C ASN A 280 -49.33 -8.69 -36.48
N ALA A 281 -48.01 -8.95 -36.54
CA ALA A 281 -47.20 -10.12 -36.14
C ALA A 281 -47.47 -11.44 -36.90
N ARG A 282 -46.43 -12.07 -37.47
CA ARG A 282 -46.04 -13.50 -37.28
C ARG A 282 -44.95 -14.01 -38.26
N THR A 283 -43.99 -14.78 -37.72
CA THR A 283 -43.40 -16.08 -38.18
C THR A 283 -43.00 -16.30 -39.67
N ASP A 284 -42.00 -17.14 -40.02
CA ASP A 284 -41.17 -18.06 -39.23
C ASP A 284 -39.84 -18.45 -39.92
N ALA A 285 -39.03 -19.23 -39.18
CA ALA A 285 -38.20 -20.36 -39.61
C ALA A 285 -37.33 -20.32 -40.89
N GLY A 286 -36.03 -20.60 -40.67
CA GLY A 286 -35.15 -21.30 -41.62
C GLY A 286 -34.42 -20.43 -42.66
N GLY A 287 -33.31 -20.89 -43.23
CA GLY A 287 -32.58 -22.11 -42.89
C GLY A 287 -31.74 -22.66 -44.06
N LEU A 288 -30.49 -23.04 -43.75
CA LEU A 288 -29.52 -23.68 -44.66
C LEU A 288 -29.00 -22.81 -45.82
N ALA A 289 -27.83 -23.23 -46.33
CA ALA A 289 -27.12 -22.61 -47.44
C ALA A 289 -27.08 -23.59 -48.63
N LEU A 290 -26.64 -23.12 -49.80
CA LEU A 290 -25.61 -23.79 -50.59
C LEU A 290 -25.05 -22.88 -51.71
N ARG A 291 -24.04 -23.38 -52.43
CA ARG A 291 -23.31 -22.71 -53.52
C ARG A 291 -23.87 -23.12 -54.89
N ALA A 292 -23.73 -22.27 -55.92
CA ALA A 292 -22.99 -22.59 -57.16
C ALA A 292 -23.08 -21.47 -58.23
N ASP A 293 -21.92 -21.12 -58.78
CA ASP A 293 -21.55 -20.83 -60.19
C ASP A 293 -22.53 -20.28 -61.24
N GLY A 294 -22.03 -19.35 -62.07
CA GLY A 294 -22.20 -19.42 -63.54
C GLY A 294 -22.84 -18.23 -64.27
N ASN A 295 -22.02 -17.30 -64.81
CA ASN A 295 -21.93 -17.05 -66.27
C ASN A 295 -21.05 -15.84 -66.70
N SER A 296 -19.98 -16.14 -67.42
CA SER A 296 -19.65 -15.65 -68.78
C SER A 296 -19.72 -14.16 -69.18
N GLN A 297 -18.55 -13.49 -69.14
CA GLN A 297 -17.96 -12.60 -70.20
C GLN A 297 -18.69 -11.31 -70.70
N PRO A 298 -18.05 -10.41 -71.49
CA PRO A 298 -16.62 -10.33 -71.88
C PRO A 298 -15.88 -8.99 -71.56
N VAL A 299 -14.56 -9.03 -71.79
CA VAL A 299 -13.52 -7.98 -71.95
C VAL A 299 -13.93 -6.67 -72.70
N PRO A 300 -13.11 -5.59 -72.67
CA PRO A 300 -11.72 -5.43 -72.17
C PRO A 300 -11.60 -4.41 -71.01
N THR A 301 -10.46 -3.86 -70.55
CA THR A 301 -9.02 -3.78 -70.96
C THR A 301 -8.17 -3.57 -69.66
N GLU A 302 -6.84 -3.59 -69.56
CA GLU A 302 -5.72 -3.75 -70.52
C GLU A 302 -4.51 -4.49 -69.88
N SER A 303 -3.34 -3.85 -69.64
CA SER A 303 -2.06 -4.52 -69.36
C SER A 303 -1.42 -4.26 -67.97
N LYS A 304 -0.84 -5.31 -67.39
CA LYS A 304 0.41 -5.23 -66.59
C LYS A 304 1.08 -6.59 -66.52
N SER A 305 2.38 -6.62 -66.82
CA SER A 305 3.17 -7.85 -66.94
C SER A 305 3.84 -8.25 -65.63
N GLU A 306 3.83 -9.56 -65.35
CA GLU A 306 4.88 -10.20 -64.55
C GLU A 306 6.23 -10.12 -65.32
N MET A 307 7.42 -10.43 -64.79
CA MET A 307 7.81 -11.05 -63.51
C MET A 307 9.30 -10.75 -63.22
N ARG A 308 9.79 -11.23 -62.06
CA ARG A 308 11.18 -11.54 -61.66
C ARG A 308 12.01 -10.47 -60.94
N SER A 309 12.86 -11.04 -60.07
CA SER A 309 13.62 -10.41 -59.00
C SER A 309 15.02 -9.99 -59.44
N SER A 310 15.61 -9.02 -58.73
CA SER A 310 17.05 -8.97 -58.48
C SER A 310 17.37 -8.18 -57.21
N SER A 311 18.52 -8.48 -56.62
CA SER A 311 19.01 -7.95 -55.35
C SER A 311 19.76 -6.63 -55.49
N GLY A 312 19.73 -5.78 -54.46
CA GLY A 312 20.79 -4.78 -54.26
C GLY A 312 20.39 -3.54 -53.45
N GLY A 313 21.13 -3.26 -52.37
CA GLY A 313 21.31 -1.92 -51.80
C GLY A 313 20.05 -1.10 -51.49
N SER A 314 19.41 -1.36 -50.35
CA SER A 314 18.46 -0.38 -49.79
C SER A 314 19.21 0.85 -49.28
N ALA A 315 19.37 1.86 -50.16
CA ALA A 315 19.90 3.16 -49.80
C ALA A 315 18.99 3.79 -48.73
N ARG A 316 19.56 4.09 -47.56
CA ARG A 316 18.81 4.73 -46.47
C ARG A 316 18.25 6.07 -46.97
N SER A 317 16.94 6.24 -46.86
CA SER A 317 16.26 7.48 -47.26
C SER A 317 16.83 8.66 -46.49
N SER A 318 17.57 9.53 -47.18
CA SER A 318 18.10 10.77 -46.63
C SER A 318 16.93 11.71 -46.29
N TYR A 319 16.84 12.10 -45.02
CA TYR A 319 15.75 12.92 -44.50
C TYR A 319 15.72 14.30 -45.17
N THR A 320 14.68 14.57 -45.98
CA THR A 320 14.46 15.82 -46.74
C THR A 320 13.63 16.87 -45.99
N GLY A 321 13.51 16.76 -44.66
CA GLY A 321 12.93 17.82 -43.83
C GLY A 321 13.92 18.98 -43.58
N PRO A 322 13.44 20.16 -43.16
CA PRO A 322 14.30 21.31 -42.91
C PRO A 322 15.37 21.00 -41.85
N GLN A 323 16.57 21.57 -42.05
CA GLN A 323 17.73 21.33 -41.19
C GLN A 323 17.49 21.99 -39.82
N LEU A 324 17.09 21.17 -38.84
CA LEU A 324 16.75 21.61 -37.49
C LEU A 324 18.00 22.05 -36.71
N ALA A 325 18.43 23.28 -36.93
CA ALA A 325 19.47 23.94 -36.13
C ALA A 325 19.08 23.94 -34.65
N MET A 326 20.04 23.66 -33.77
CA MET A 326 19.87 23.82 -32.33
C MET A 326 19.74 25.32 -32.00
N SER A 327 18.81 25.69 -31.12
CA SER A 327 18.71 27.08 -30.69
C SER A 327 19.91 27.45 -29.81
N ALA A 328 20.39 28.69 -29.93
CA ALA A 328 21.59 29.15 -29.22
C ALA A 328 21.53 28.91 -27.70
N ARG A 329 20.35 29.11 -27.07
CA ARG A 329 20.14 28.83 -25.64
C ARG A 329 20.29 27.34 -25.28
N VAL A 330 19.85 26.43 -26.15
CA VAL A 330 20.05 24.97 -25.95
C VAL A 330 21.51 24.59 -26.18
N TYR A 331 22.18 25.21 -27.15
CA TYR A 331 23.61 24.98 -27.41
C TYR A 331 24.49 25.46 -26.24
N ALA A 332 24.20 26.63 -25.66
CA ALA A 332 24.90 27.18 -24.50
C ALA A 332 24.77 26.29 -23.26
N VAL A 333 23.56 25.82 -22.91
CA VAL A 333 23.37 24.88 -21.77
C VAL A 333 24.21 23.61 -21.91
N LEU A 334 24.48 23.17 -23.15
CA LEU A 334 25.27 21.98 -23.45
C LEU A 334 26.78 22.21 -23.52
N GLU A 335 27.27 23.45 -23.32
CA GLU A 335 28.69 23.83 -23.36
C GLU A 335 29.63 22.89 -22.57
N PRO A 336 29.34 22.47 -21.31
CA PRO A 336 30.21 21.58 -20.55
C PRO A 336 30.40 20.19 -21.16
N VAL A 337 29.59 19.84 -22.18
CA VAL A 337 29.54 18.52 -22.81
C VAL A 337 29.61 18.59 -24.34
N HIS A 338 30.06 19.71 -24.94
CA HIS A 338 30.26 19.82 -26.41
C HIS A 338 31.19 18.72 -26.94
N LEU A 339 32.29 18.42 -26.25
CA LEU A 339 33.22 17.32 -26.58
C LEU A 339 32.56 15.92 -26.59
N LEU A 340 31.45 15.74 -25.86
CA LEU A 340 30.64 14.52 -25.92
C LEU A 340 29.64 14.55 -27.07
N LEU A 341 29.09 15.71 -27.41
CA LEU A 341 28.18 15.90 -28.55
C LEU A 341 28.87 15.68 -29.90
N GLU A 342 30.11 16.15 -30.05
CA GLU A 342 30.94 15.89 -31.23
C GLU A 342 31.16 14.38 -31.48
N ARG A 343 31.15 13.59 -30.42
CA ARG A 343 31.24 12.11 -30.47
C ARG A 343 29.89 11.41 -30.70
N VAL A 344 28.77 12.14 -30.81
CA VAL A 344 27.44 11.57 -31.13
C VAL A 344 27.26 11.48 -32.64
N ASN A 345 27.72 10.37 -33.22
CA ASN A 345 27.65 10.05 -34.66
C ASN A 345 26.21 9.83 -35.23
N ASN A 346 25.18 10.45 -34.65
CA ASN A 346 23.79 10.25 -35.05
C ASN A 346 22.91 11.49 -34.76
N ASP A 347 22.59 12.25 -35.81
CA ASP A 347 21.72 13.42 -35.81
C ASP A 347 20.37 13.20 -35.10
N PHE A 348 19.80 11.99 -35.12
CA PHE A 348 18.55 11.72 -34.40
C PHE A 348 18.75 11.81 -32.88
N VAL A 349 19.90 11.35 -32.39
CA VAL A 349 20.25 11.41 -30.96
C VAL A 349 20.61 12.84 -30.56
N VAL A 350 21.39 13.57 -31.38
CA VAL A 350 21.64 15.02 -31.18
C VAL A 350 20.33 15.81 -31.13
N ARG A 351 19.41 15.58 -32.07
CA ARG A 351 18.07 16.20 -32.06
C ARG A 351 17.23 15.77 -30.85
N LYS A 352 17.37 14.55 -30.34
CA LYS A 352 16.69 14.10 -29.12
C LYS A 352 17.25 14.80 -27.87
N ILE A 353 18.57 14.98 -27.78
CA ILE A 353 19.24 15.75 -26.71
C ILE A 353 18.76 17.22 -26.74
N ALA A 354 18.78 17.86 -27.91
CA ALA A 354 18.33 19.24 -28.06
C ALA A 354 16.85 19.44 -27.72
N ARG A 355 15.97 18.48 -28.08
CA ARG A 355 14.55 18.48 -27.69
C ARG A 355 14.36 18.33 -26.19
N GLU A 356 15.19 17.52 -25.52
CA GLU A 356 15.10 17.25 -24.08
C GLU A 356 15.58 18.45 -23.25
N VAL A 357 16.72 19.06 -23.59
CA VAL A 357 17.15 20.33 -22.98
C VAL A 357 16.11 21.41 -23.21
N GLY A 358 15.62 21.54 -24.46
CA GLY A 358 14.56 22.49 -24.79
C GLY A 358 13.22 22.20 -24.09
N ARG A 359 12.96 20.95 -23.67
CA ARG A 359 11.78 20.58 -22.88
C ARG A 359 11.92 21.08 -21.45
N GLN A 360 13.02 20.74 -20.77
CA GLN A 360 13.25 21.18 -19.40
C GLN A 360 13.29 22.72 -19.28
N LEU A 361 13.89 23.42 -20.26
CA LEU A 361 13.86 24.89 -20.35
C LEU A 361 12.45 25.49 -20.54
N ARG A 362 11.51 24.77 -21.15
CA ARG A 362 10.10 25.22 -21.28
C ARG A 362 9.26 24.90 -20.05
N GLU A 363 9.65 23.87 -19.29
CA GLU A 363 9.05 23.48 -18.00
C GLU A 363 9.51 24.38 -16.84
N GLY A 364 10.17 25.50 -17.13
CA GLY A 364 10.63 26.47 -16.15
C GLY A 364 11.96 26.11 -15.48
N MET A 365 12.68 25.08 -15.94
CA MET A 365 14.01 24.80 -15.44
C MET A 365 15.00 25.85 -15.94
N ASP A 366 15.81 26.35 -15.02
CA ASP A 366 16.84 27.34 -15.34
C ASP A 366 17.99 26.74 -16.18
N ALA A 367 18.60 27.60 -17.00
CA ALA A 367 19.67 27.27 -17.93
C ALA A 367 21.03 27.03 -17.22
N GLU A 368 21.40 27.88 -16.27
CA GLU A 368 22.65 27.77 -15.49
C GLU A 368 22.58 26.53 -14.59
N ARG A 369 21.40 26.27 -13.99
CA ARG A 369 21.13 25.06 -13.21
C ARG A 369 21.22 23.76 -14.03
N LEU A 370 20.77 23.78 -15.29
CA LEU A 370 20.97 22.66 -16.22
C LEU A 370 22.45 22.50 -16.59
N GLN A 371 23.16 23.60 -16.84
CA GLN A 371 24.59 23.61 -17.16
C GLN A 371 25.41 23.03 -15.98
N HIS A 372 25.12 23.44 -14.75
CA HIS A 372 25.73 22.90 -13.53
C HIS A 372 25.46 21.40 -13.34
N ARG A 373 24.22 20.91 -13.60
CA ARG A 373 23.92 19.47 -13.56
C ARG A 373 24.83 18.70 -14.54
N LEU A 374 25.05 19.23 -15.74
CA LEU A 374 25.95 18.64 -16.73
C LEU A 374 27.41 18.69 -16.26
N THR A 375 27.91 19.85 -15.83
CA THR A 375 29.28 20.04 -15.32
C THR A 375 29.58 19.11 -14.15
N ALA A 376 28.74 19.08 -13.12
CA ALA A 376 28.95 18.27 -11.91
C ALA A 376 28.96 16.76 -12.19
N ARG A 377 28.19 16.30 -13.20
CA ARG A 377 28.19 14.90 -13.63
C ARG A 377 29.35 14.56 -14.57
N PHE A 378 29.77 15.50 -15.40
CA PHE A 378 30.90 15.32 -16.31
C PHE A 378 32.23 15.31 -15.55
N ALA A 379 32.40 16.17 -14.54
CA ALA A 379 33.58 16.18 -13.66
C ALA A 379 33.75 14.88 -12.84
N GLY A 380 32.69 14.08 -12.67
CA GLY A 380 32.70 12.83 -11.93
C GLY A 380 32.83 11.56 -12.78
N VAL A 381 33.09 11.66 -14.09
CA VAL A 381 33.17 10.52 -15.02
C VAL A 381 34.28 10.74 -16.05
N MET A 382 35.16 9.76 -16.25
CA MET A 382 36.24 9.91 -17.23
C MET A 382 35.71 9.79 -18.67
N VAL A 383 36.17 10.68 -19.55
CA VAL A 383 35.69 10.79 -20.94
C VAL A 383 35.88 9.49 -21.75
N SER A 384 36.85 8.66 -21.34
CA SER A 384 37.14 7.32 -21.86
C SER A 384 36.14 6.24 -21.44
N GLU A 385 35.51 6.36 -20.27
CA GLU A 385 34.53 5.39 -19.75
C GLU A 385 33.18 5.51 -20.49
N ILE A 386 32.89 6.70 -21.02
CA ILE A 386 31.66 7.00 -21.76
C ILE A 386 31.73 6.35 -23.16
N ARG A 387 31.30 5.09 -23.21
CA ARG A 387 31.20 4.26 -24.45
C ARG A 387 30.14 4.76 -25.44
N ASP A 388 29.05 5.33 -24.94
CA ASP A 388 27.96 5.90 -25.73
C ASP A 388 27.59 7.28 -25.17
N PRO A 389 28.18 8.37 -25.72
CA PRO A 389 27.91 9.73 -25.27
C PRO A 389 26.45 10.15 -25.40
N GLY A 390 25.73 9.64 -26.41
CA GLY A 390 24.34 9.99 -26.66
C GLY A 390 23.39 9.38 -25.63
N ARG A 391 23.62 8.11 -25.28
CA ARG A 391 22.90 7.41 -24.21
C ARG A 391 23.31 7.90 -22.83
N TRP A 392 24.56 8.28 -22.61
CA TRP A 392 25.00 8.92 -21.37
C TRP A 392 24.33 10.28 -21.18
N LEU A 393 24.30 11.15 -22.19
CA LEU A 393 23.64 12.45 -22.10
C LEU A 393 22.13 12.31 -21.81
N LEU A 394 21.43 11.46 -22.56
CA LEU A 394 19.97 11.28 -22.41
C LEU A 394 19.56 10.47 -21.18
N GLY A 395 20.37 9.51 -20.74
CA GLY A 395 20.03 8.57 -19.66
C GLY A 395 20.70 8.85 -18.32
N VAL A 396 21.85 9.54 -18.32
CA VAL A 396 22.66 9.79 -17.12
C VAL A 396 22.84 11.28 -16.84
N ALA A 397 23.06 12.13 -17.85
CA ALA A 397 23.46 13.53 -17.63
C ALA A 397 22.31 14.54 -17.55
N LEU A 398 21.25 14.36 -18.35
CA LEU A 398 20.09 15.27 -18.38
C LEU A 398 18.96 14.95 -17.39
N PRO A 399 18.58 13.68 -17.11
CA PRO A 399 17.49 13.36 -16.18
C PRO A 399 17.79 13.84 -14.76
N ARG A 400 16.82 14.37 -14.01
CA ARG A 400 17.06 14.75 -12.62
C ARG A 400 17.20 13.49 -11.75
N TRP A 401 18.29 13.39 -11.00
CA TRP A 401 18.59 12.31 -10.04
C TRP A 401 18.81 12.91 -8.64
N GLY A 402 18.74 12.08 -7.60
CA GLY A 402 19.03 12.47 -6.21
C GLY A 402 17.86 12.23 -5.25
N CYS A 403 17.96 12.77 -4.03
CA CYS A 403 17.01 12.62 -2.92
C CYS A 403 15.70 13.42 -3.06
N GLY A 404 15.40 13.97 -4.24
CA GLY A 404 14.22 14.80 -4.50
C GLY A 404 14.34 16.26 -4.01
N HIS A 405 15.04 16.53 -2.90
CA HIS A 405 15.22 17.86 -2.28
C HIS A 405 15.39 18.99 -3.29
N LEU A 406 14.65 20.11 -3.16
CA LEU A 406 14.51 21.11 -4.24
C LEU A 406 15.81 21.75 -4.72
N ASP A 407 16.84 21.83 -3.88
CA ASP A 407 18.18 22.32 -4.26
C ASP A 407 19.15 21.19 -4.67
N CYS A 408 18.81 19.93 -4.44
CA CYS A 408 19.66 18.80 -4.82
C CYS A 408 19.59 18.54 -6.34
N GLU A 409 20.75 18.59 -6.98
CA GLU A 409 21.03 18.12 -8.32
C GLU A 409 22.01 16.94 -8.24
N SER A 410 21.49 15.71 -8.29
CA SER A 410 22.30 14.47 -8.40
C SER A 410 23.14 14.09 -7.18
N GLY A 411 22.97 14.76 -6.04
CA GLY A 411 23.84 14.61 -4.87
C GLY A 411 24.77 15.79 -4.64
N THR A 412 24.71 16.82 -5.48
CA THR A 412 25.29 18.15 -5.25
C THR A 412 24.16 19.16 -5.00
N MET A 413 24.39 20.14 -4.13
CA MET A 413 23.45 21.22 -3.80
C MET A 413 23.69 22.41 -4.73
N TRP A 414 22.71 22.76 -5.56
CA TRP A 414 22.82 23.81 -6.59
C TRP A 414 23.23 25.16 -6.00
N SER A 415 22.63 25.57 -4.89
CA SER A 415 22.91 26.86 -4.22
C SER A 415 24.30 27.00 -3.59
N THR A 416 25.06 25.91 -3.40
CA THR A 416 26.32 25.94 -2.63
C THR A 416 27.45 25.09 -3.23
N GLY A 417 27.21 24.28 -4.26
CA GLY A 417 28.18 23.33 -4.81
C GLY A 417 28.58 22.18 -3.88
N ARG A 418 28.07 22.14 -2.64
CA ARG A 418 28.41 21.10 -1.64
C ARG A 418 27.71 19.78 -1.96
N ARG A 419 28.26 18.66 -1.48
CA ARG A 419 27.53 17.37 -1.48
C ARG A 419 26.25 17.52 -0.65
N CYS A 420 25.16 16.93 -1.12
CA CYS A 420 23.87 16.89 -0.43
C CYS A 420 23.90 15.76 0.61
N ASP A 421 23.79 16.11 1.89
CA ASP A 421 23.94 15.17 3.01
C ASP A 421 22.95 13.99 2.89
N VAL A 422 21.67 14.27 2.58
CA VAL A 422 20.65 13.23 2.35
C VAL A 422 21.03 12.25 1.22
N CYS A 423 21.77 12.70 0.20
CA CYS A 423 22.29 11.81 -0.84
C CYS A 423 23.53 11.03 -0.36
N ALA A 424 24.37 11.61 0.51
CA ALA A 424 25.47 10.91 1.14
C ALA A 424 24.96 9.80 2.07
N ASP A 425 23.95 10.09 2.89
CA ASP A 425 23.26 9.12 3.77
C ASP A 425 22.67 7.96 2.96
N ILE A 426 21.88 8.25 1.92
CA ILE A 426 21.31 7.23 1.02
C ILE A 426 22.39 6.37 0.34
N VAL A 427 23.59 6.91 0.09
CA VAL A 427 24.72 6.16 -0.45
C VAL A 427 25.41 5.32 0.63
N ALA A 428 25.57 5.85 1.85
CA ALA A 428 26.12 5.15 3.01
C ALA A 428 25.23 3.98 3.45
N ASP A 429 23.90 4.17 3.47
CA ASP A 429 22.91 3.12 3.72
C ASP A 429 23.00 2.03 2.65
N LYS A 430 23.04 2.39 1.36
CA LYS A 430 23.17 1.41 0.26
C LYS A 430 24.50 0.67 0.28
N PHE A 431 25.58 1.32 0.70
CA PHE A 431 26.87 0.67 0.92
C PHE A 431 26.81 -0.31 2.10
N THR A 432 26.24 0.12 3.22
CA THR A 432 26.05 -0.70 4.44
C THR A 432 25.15 -1.90 4.18
N ALA A 433 24.05 -1.73 3.44
CA ALA A 433 23.15 -2.82 3.04
C ALA A 433 23.86 -3.84 2.13
N ARG A 434 24.66 -3.39 1.15
CA ARG A 434 25.49 -4.28 0.33
C ARG A 434 26.53 -5.03 1.18
N GLN A 435 27.15 -4.36 2.14
CA GLN A 435 28.12 -4.99 3.04
C GLN A 435 27.46 -6.03 3.95
N ARG A 436 26.24 -5.77 4.45
CA ARG A 436 25.41 -6.74 5.19
C ARG A 436 25.05 -7.95 4.32
N ALA A 437 24.61 -7.74 3.09
CA ALA A 437 24.30 -8.82 2.14
C ALA A 437 25.54 -9.69 1.84
N GLN A 438 26.68 -9.06 1.53
CA GLN A 438 27.94 -9.76 1.27
C GLN A 438 28.43 -10.57 2.48
N ARG A 439 28.25 -10.06 3.71
CA ARG A 439 28.53 -10.82 4.95
C ARG A 439 27.63 -12.05 5.07
N LEU A 440 26.33 -11.92 4.81
CA LEU A 440 25.38 -13.04 4.84
C LEU A 440 25.72 -14.11 3.79
N GLU A 441 26.06 -13.72 2.57
CA GLU A 441 26.53 -14.62 1.50
C GLU A 441 27.81 -15.38 1.89
N GLN A 442 28.70 -14.74 2.67
CA GLN A 442 29.92 -15.34 3.22
C GLN A 442 29.70 -16.17 4.50
N GLY A 443 28.45 -16.29 4.99
CA GLY A 443 28.14 -16.98 6.25
C GLY A 443 28.67 -16.24 7.49
N LEU A 444 28.80 -14.92 7.42
CA LEU A 444 29.23 -14.02 8.49
C LEU A 444 28.01 -13.27 9.07
N CYS A 445 28.16 -12.79 10.32
CA CYS A 445 27.20 -11.92 10.97
C CYS A 445 26.97 -10.63 10.15
N PRO A 446 25.71 -10.21 9.88
CA PRO A 446 25.44 -9.00 9.11
C PRO A 446 25.94 -7.74 9.81
N GLU A 447 25.81 -7.63 11.13
CA GLU A 447 26.22 -6.44 11.90
C GLU A 447 27.74 -6.34 12.06
N HIS A 448 28.38 -7.39 12.61
CA HIS A 448 29.79 -7.35 13.02
C HIS A 448 30.77 -7.96 12.02
N GLY A 449 30.31 -8.73 11.03
CA GLY A 449 31.18 -9.43 10.06
C GLY A 449 31.96 -10.63 10.63
N THR A 450 31.75 -11.01 11.89
CA THR A 450 32.33 -12.20 12.51
C THR A 450 31.58 -13.47 12.12
N ARG A 451 32.27 -14.62 12.06
CA ARG A 451 31.63 -15.92 11.82
C ARG A 451 30.74 -16.32 13.02
N PRO A 452 29.48 -16.74 12.82
CA PRO A 452 28.65 -17.25 13.92
C PRO A 452 29.25 -18.47 14.61
N SER A 453 28.85 -18.66 15.87
CA SER A 453 29.16 -19.86 16.66
C SER A 453 28.44 -21.10 16.10
N PRO A 454 28.79 -22.33 16.54
CA PRO A 454 28.05 -23.54 16.17
C PRO A 454 26.55 -23.53 16.57
N ALA A 455 26.13 -22.62 17.46
CA ALA A 455 24.71 -22.40 17.79
C ALA A 455 23.97 -21.50 16.77
N GLY A 456 24.66 -21.01 15.73
CA GLY A 456 24.13 -20.10 14.72
C GLY A 456 24.12 -18.62 15.12
N VAL A 457 24.56 -18.28 16.34
CA VAL A 457 24.52 -16.92 16.89
C VAL A 457 25.90 -16.28 16.86
N CYS A 458 25.96 -14.97 16.60
CA CYS A 458 27.19 -14.18 16.68
C CYS A 458 27.49 -13.78 18.13
N THR A 459 28.70 -14.07 18.62
CA THR A 459 29.12 -13.72 20.00
C THR A 459 29.13 -12.21 20.27
N LEU A 460 29.34 -11.38 19.25
CA LEU A 460 29.23 -9.92 19.39
C LEU A 460 27.77 -9.45 19.41
N CYS A 461 26.84 -10.14 18.73
CA CYS A 461 25.41 -9.90 18.92
C CYS A 461 24.96 -10.30 20.33
N GLU A 462 25.43 -11.45 20.85
CA GLU A 462 25.11 -11.90 22.21
C GLU A 462 25.59 -10.88 23.27
N LEU A 463 26.76 -10.27 23.07
CA LEU A 463 27.28 -9.20 23.92
C LEU A 463 26.48 -7.90 23.76
N ASP A 464 26.17 -7.46 22.55
CA ASP A 464 25.34 -6.27 22.30
C ASP A 464 23.93 -6.43 22.88
N ASP A 465 23.31 -7.60 22.74
CA ASP A 465 21.99 -7.89 23.29
C ASP A 465 22.03 -8.00 24.82
N ALA A 466 23.10 -8.53 25.42
CA ALA A 466 23.29 -8.51 26.88
C ALA A 466 23.53 -7.10 27.44
N VAL A 467 24.06 -6.17 26.64
CA VAL A 467 24.21 -4.75 27.01
C VAL A 467 22.90 -3.96 26.81
N ARG A 468 22.12 -4.26 25.77
CA ARG A 468 20.81 -3.65 25.51
C ARG A 468 19.71 -4.17 26.44
N HIS A 469 19.76 -5.45 26.75
CA HIS A 469 18.86 -6.17 27.63
C HIS A 469 19.66 -6.72 28.82
N PRO A 470 20.19 -5.86 29.71
CA PRO A 470 20.89 -6.30 30.91
C PRO A 470 19.96 -7.24 31.68
N ALA A 471 20.43 -8.47 31.91
CA ALA A 471 19.65 -9.51 32.55
C ALA A 471 19.04 -8.95 33.86
N PRO A 472 17.71 -9.11 34.10
CA PRO A 472 17.05 -8.47 35.23
C PRO A 472 17.80 -8.73 36.52
N LEU A 473 18.36 -7.65 37.11
CA LEU A 473 19.06 -7.74 38.39
C LEU A 473 18.15 -8.48 39.37
N PRO A 474 18.63 -9.55 40.04
CA PRO A 474 17.79 -10.44 40.81
C PRO A 474 16.97 -9.63 41.80
N ALA A 475 15.65 -9.64 41.60
CA ALA A 475 14.76 -8.62 42.14
C ALA A 475 14.97 -8.49 43.65
N ARG A 476 15.43 -7.30 44.06
CA ARG A 476 15.71 -6.99 45.47
C ARG A 476 14.42 -7.25 46.24
N GLN A 477 14.40 -8.31 47.06
CA GLN A 477 13.17 -8.82 47.67
C GLN A 477 12.45 -7.70 48.40
N GLU A 478 11.29 -7.29 47.88
CA GLU A 478 10.37 -6.49 48.66
C GLU A 478 9.98 -7.29 49.91
N PRO A 479 9.95 -6.66 51.10
CA PRO A 479 9.64 -7.36 52.33
C PRO A 479 8.25 -7.99 52.23
N GLN A 480 8.12 -9.21 52.75
CA GLN A 480 6.88 -9.99 52.67
C GLN A 480 5.69 -9.15 53.18
N GLY A 481 4.63 -9.06 52.37
CA GLY A 481 3.39 -8.43 52.79
C GLY A 481 2.84 -9.04 54.09
N PRO A 482 2.05 -8.27 54.87
CA PRO A 482 1.75 -8.60 56.27
C PRO A 482 1.22 -10.02 56.46
N PRO A 483 1.61 -10.69 57.56
CA PRO A 483 1.38 -12.12 57.76
C PRO A 483 -0.08 -12.50 57.54
N ARG A 484 -0.29 -13.56 56.75
CA ARG A 484 -1.62 -14.07 56.41
C ARG A 484 -1.93 -15.27 57.30
N GLY A 485 -2.93 -15.12 58.14
CA GLY A 485 -3.43 -16.16 59.04
C GLY A 485 -4.77 -16.72 58.56
N ASN A 486 -5.32 -17.65 59.32
CA ASN A 486 -6.72 -18.06 59.21
C ASN A 486 -7.43 -17.65 60.52
N CYS A 487 -8.68 -17.21 60.42
CA CYS A 487 -9.53 -16.94 61.58
C CYS A 487 -9.68 -18.22 62.42
N GLY A 488 -9.47 -18.11 63.73
CA GLY A 488 -9.52 -19.25 64.66
C GLY A 488 -10.83 -20.04 64.64
N GLU A 489 -11.96 -19.38 64.34
CA GLU A 489 -13.29 -19.99 64.39
C GLU A 489 -13.82 -20.41 63.01
N CYS A 490 -13.91 -19.46 62.07
CA CYS A 490 -14.49 -19.72 60.75
C CYS A 490 -13.48 -20.21 59.70
N GLY A 491 -12.18 -20.24 60.03
CA GLY A 491 -11.10 -20.69 59.13
C GLY A 491 -10.83 -19.77 57.92
N ALA A 492 -11.53 -18.64 57.80
CA ALA A 492 -11.34 -17.69 56.70
C ALA A 492 -9.94 -17.06 56.73
N ARG A 493 -9.30 -16.91 55.57
CA ARG A 493 -8.00 -16.22 55.46
C ARG A 493 -8.13 -14.75 55.87
N ILE A 494 -7.28 -14.32 56.79
CA ILE A 494 -7.19 -12.95 57.31
C ILE A 494 -5.80 -12.37 57.11
N PHE A 495 -5.72 -11.04 56.98
CA PHE A 495 -4.49 -10.31 57.23
C PHE A 495 -4.35 -10.11 58.74
N VAL A 496 -3.24 -10.55 59.32
CA VAL A 496 -2.99 -10.46 60.77
C VAL A 496 -2.45 -9.07 61.08
N THR A 497 -3.35 -8.10 61.12
CA THR A 497 -3.07 -6.65 61.27
C THR A 497 -4.12 -5.98 62.14
N GLY A 498 -3.71 -5.00 62.96
CA GLY A 498 -4.60 -4.41 63.98
C GLY A 498 -4.99 -5.46 65.03
N PRO A 499 -6.21 -5.39 65.63
CA PRO A 499 -6.60 -6.32 66.71
C PRO A 499 -6.66 -7.80 66.31
N ALA A 500 -6.59 -8.13 65.00
CA ALA A 500 -6.44 -9.51 64.54
C ALA A 500 -5.06 -10.13 64.89
N LEU A 501 -4.10 -9.33 65.35
CA LEU A 501 -2.86 -9.78 65.98
C LEU A 501 -3.08 -10.31 67.41
N GLU A 502 -4.15 -9.89 68.07
CA GLU A 502 -4.41 -10.15 69.50
C GLU A 502 -5.34 -11.34 69.70
N ASP A 503 -6.42 -11.44 68.91
CA ASP A 503 -7.42 -12.51 69.02
C ASP A 503 -7.38 -13.57 67.91
N GLY A 504 -6.67 -13.31 66.80
CA GLY A 504 -6.67 -14.19 65.63
C GLY A 504 -8.02 -14.32 64.92
N LEU A 505 -8.98 -13.41 65.14
CA LEU A 505 -10.32 -13.45 64.58
C LEU A 505 -10.48 -12.53 63.36
N CYS A 506 -11.38 -12.93 62.45
CA CYS A 506 -11.88 -12.05 61.41
C CYS A 506 -12.90 -11.05 61.97
N LYS A 507 -13.07 -9.90 61.30
CA LYS A 507 -14.02 -8.85 61.75
C LYS A 507 -15.45 -9.37 61.99
N PRO A 508 -16.04 -10.26 61.17
CA PRO A 508 -17.34 -10.88 61.46
C PRO A 508 -17.38 -11.63 62.80
N CYS A 509 -16.46 -12.57 63.04
CA CYS A 509 -16.46 -13.36 64.28
C CYS A 509 -16.23 -12.48 65.53
N ARG A 510 -15.37 -11.45 65.44
CA ARG A 510 -15.23 -10.47 66.54
C ARG A 510 -16.52 -9.70 66.81
N GLN A 511 -17.30 -9.37 65.77
CA GLN A 511 -18.60 -8.73 65.93
C GLN A 511 -19.59 -9.68 66.62
N GLU A 512 -19.67 -10.94 66.16
CA GLU A 512 -20.52 -11.97 66.77
C GLU A 512 -20.15 -12.21 68.26
N HIS A 513 -18.86 -12.20 68.63
CA HIS A 513 -18.42 -12.27 70.03
C HIS A 513 -18.82 -11.05 70.86
N ALA A 514 -18.67 -9.84 70.32
CA ALA A 514 -19.08 -8.61 71.01
C ALA A 514 -20.61 -8.57 71.21
N ASP A 515 -21.37 -8.97 70.20
CA ASP A 515 -22.83 -9.01 70.24
C ASP A 515 -23.34 -10.10 71.21
N LEU A 516 -22.65 -11.25 71.30
CA LEU A 516 -22.94 -12.28 72.32
C LEU A 516 -22.61 -11.82 73.75
N ALA A 517 -21.47 -11.14 73.94
CA ALA A 517 -21.07 -10.59 75.24
C ALA A 517 -22.04 -9.51 75.75
N ALA A 518 -22.69 -8.77 74.85
CA ALA A 518 -23.67 -7.74 75.17
C ALA A 518 -25.05 -8.28 75.62
N VAL A 519 -25.31 -9.59 75.51
CA VAL A 519 -26.66 -10.19 75.68
C VAL A 519 -26.79 -11.02 76.97
N ALA A 520 -25.77 -11.06 77.84
CA ALA A 520 -25.80 -11.80 79.10
C ALA A 520 -26.88 -11.28 80.09
N PRO A 521 -27.95 -12.04 80.41
CA PRO A 521 -29.03 -11.59 81.28
C PRO A 521 -29.01 -12.22 82.68
N THR A 522 -29.59 -11.53 83.66
CA THR A 522 -29.92 -12.09 84.98
C THR A 522 -31.02 -13.16 84.88
N GLU A 523 -30.76 -14.34 85.45
CA GLU A 523 -31.69 -15.46 85.64
C GLU A 523 -32.63 -15.24 86.87
N PRO A 524 -33.62 -16.14 87.15
CA PRO A 524 -34.14 -17.24 86.32
C PRO A 524 -35.68 -17.35 86.24
N ALA A 525 -36.19 -17.99 85.17
CA ALA A 525 -37.44 -18.76 85.19
C ALA A 525 -37.48 -19.78 84.02
N ALA A 526 -37.97 -20.99 84.29
CA ALA A 526 -38.08 -22.11 83.33
C ALA A 526 -39.57 -22.41 83.00
N PRO A 527 -39.93 -23.32 82.05
CA PRO A 527 -39.06 -24.19 81.25
C PRO A 527 -39.37 -24.29 79.74
N ALA A 528 -38.36 -24.81 79.02
CA ALA A 528 -38.48 -25.68 77.83
C ALA A 528 -39.56 -25.42 76.74
N ARG A 529 -39.12 -24.85 75.62
CA ARG A 529 -39.46 -25.40 74.29
C ARG A 529 -38.20 -25.66 73.49
N SER A 530 -37.98 -26.90 73.10
CA SER A 530 -36.82 -27.35 72.35
C SER A 530 -36.90 -26.88 70.89
N ALA A 531 -36.23 -25.77 70.57
CA ALA A 531 -35.88 -25.43 69.20
C ALA A 531 -34.87 -26.46 68.68
N GLY A 532 -35.36 -27.50 67.99
CA GLY A 532 -34.53 -28.61 67.52
C GLY A 532 -33.40 -28.13 66.61
N VAL A 533 -32.18 -28.61 66.83
CA VAL A 533 -31.02 -28.30 66.01
C VAL A 533 -31.26 -28.86 64.60
N LEU A 534 -31.69 -27.99 63.68
CA LEU A 534 -31.90 -28.35 62.29
C LEU A 534 -30.55 -28.73 61.66
N THR A 535 -30.40 -29.99 61.28
CA THR A 535 -29.24 -30.47 60.52
C THR A 535 -29.36 -30.07 59.05
N CYS A 536 -28.22 -29.88 58.39
CA CYS A 536 -28.18 -29.44 57.01
C CYS A 536 -28.71 -30.52 56.05
N SER A 537 -29.65 -30.13 55.18
CA SER A 537 -30.30 -31.01 54.20
C SER A 537 -29.40 -31.58 53.10
N GLY A 538 -28.12 -31.18 53.02
CA GLY A 538 -27.24 -31.45 51.88
C GLY A 538 -27.66 -30.70 50.61
N LYS A 539 -27.04 -31.07 49.49
CA LYS A 539 -27.43 -30.69 48.13
C LYS A 539 -27.74 -31.97 47.37
N ASP A 540 -28.97 -32.09 46.86
CA ASP A 540 -29.49 -33.13 45.97
C ASP A 540 -28.99 -34.58 46.22
N GLY A 541 -29.66 -35.24 47.17
CA GLY A 541 -29.71 -36.71 47.27
C GLY A 541 -28.60 -37.38 48.09
N ASP A 542 -27.33 -37.08 47.84
CA ASP A 542 -26.23 -37.95 48.29
C ASP A 542 -25.40 -37.42 49.48
N ARG A 543 -25.35 -38.25 50.54
CA ARG A 543 -24.68 -38.08 51.85
C ARG A 543 -25.27 -37.00 52.79
N PRO A 544 -25.83 -37.39 53.96
CA PRO A 544 -26.40 -36.44 54.92
C PRO A 544 -25.32 -35.57 55.58
N CYS A 545 -25.61 -34.28 55.77
CA CYS A 545 -24.65 -33.34 56.33
C CYS A 545 -24.83 -33.19 57.84
N ALA A 546 -23.96 -33.82 58.63
CA ALA A 546 -23.92 -33.73 60.09
C ALA A 546 -23.48 -32.36 60.66
N ARG A 547 -23.73 -31.27 59.91
CA ARG A 547 -23.47 -29.88 60.32
C ARG A 547 -24.79 -29.16 60.51
N ASN A 548 -24.86 -28.28 61.49
CA ASN A 548 -26.04 -27.45 61.75
C ASN A 548 -26.37 -26.59 60.52
N ALA A 549 -27.65 -26.47 60.21
CA ALA A 549 -28.17 -25.55 59.23
C ALA A 549 -28.07 -24.10 59.74
N LEU A 550 -28.08 -23.12 58.84
CA LEU A 550 -28.08 -21.71 59.24
C LEU A 550 -29.43 -21.32 59.85
N PRO A 551 -29.50 -20.37 60.82
CA PRO A 551 -30.74 -20.03 61.51
C PRO A 551 -31.94 -19.66 60.61
N THR A 552 -31.66 -19.22 59.38
CA THR A 552 -32.67 -18.80 58.38
C THR A 552 -32.78 -19.73 57.16
N ARG A 553 -31.98 -20.82 57.04
CA ARG A 553 -31.94 -21.69 55.85
C ARG A 553 -31.63 -23.15 56.20
N LYS A 554 -32.25 -24.10 55.49
CA LYS A 554 -32.07 -25.56 55.68
C LYS A 554 -30.66 -26.11 55.37
N VAL A 555 -29.75 -25.27 54.89
CA VAL A 555 -28.37 -25.64 54.54
C VAL A 555 -27.34 -24.96 55.45
N CYS A 556 -26.21 -25.63 55.69
CA CYS A 556 -25.06 -25.04 56.37
C CYS A 556 -24.29 -24.12 55.41
N ALA A 557 -23.46 -23.23 55.97
CA ALA A 557 -22.68 -22.24 55.21
C ALA A 557 -21.86 -22.84 54.04
N ARG A 558 -21.31 -24.06 54.21
CA ARG A 558 -20.54 -24.74 53.15
C ARG A 558 -21.40 -25.06 51.93
N HIS A 559 -22.61 -25.59 52.13
CA HIS A 559 -23.51 -25.90 51.01
C HIS A 559 -24.09 -24.61 50.39
N ARG A 560 -24.40 -23.57 51.19
CA ARG A 560 -24.83 -22.28 50.59
C ARG A 560 -23.75 -21.65 49.69
N ALA A 561 -22.46 -21.77 50.04
CA ALA A 561 -21.38 -21.35 49.14
C ALA A 561 -21.35 -22.14 47.82
N GLN A 562 -21.75 -23.42 47.84
CA GLN A 562 -21.84 -24.30 46.66
C GLN A 562 -23.19 -24.22 45.92
N GLU A 563 -24.16 -23.47 46.45
CA GLU A 563 -25.33 -22.98 45.72
C GLU A 563 -24.95 -21.73 44.94
N VAL A 564 -24.41 -20.71 45.62
CA VAL A 564 -24.03 -19.41 45.01
C VAL A 564 -22.96 -19.58 43.93
N ALA A 565 -22.03 -20.52 44.08
CA ALA A 565 -21.02 -20.84 43.06
C ALA A 565 -21.55 -21.70 41.89
N ALA A 566 -22.85 -22.03 41.88
CA ALA A 566 -23.51 -22.86 40.85
C ALA A 566 -24.75 -22.18 40.23
N GLU A 567 -25.15 -20.99 40.71
CA GLU A 567 -26.12 -20.11 40.06
C GLU A 567 -25.40 -19.40 38.89
N PRO A 568 -25.77 -19.62 37.60
CA PRO A 568 -25.22 -18.86 36.49
C PRO A 568 -25.72 -17.40 36.52
N ALA A 569 -24.88 -16.47 36.05
CA ALA A 569 -25.12 -15.03 36.07
C ALA A 569 -26.05 -14.53 34.94
#